data_AF-A0AAU0LTR3-F1
#
_entry.id   AF-A0AAU0LTR3-F1
#
_cell.length_a   1.000
_cell.length_b   1.000
_cell.length_c   1.000
_cell.angle_alpha   90.00
_cell.angle_beta   90.00
_cell.angle_gamma   90.00
#
_symmetry.space_group_name_H-M   'P 1'
#
loop_
_entity.id
_entity.type
_entity.pdbx_description
1 polymer ?
#
loop_
_entity_poly.entity_id
_entity_poly.type
_entity_poly.pdbx_seq_one_letter_code
_entity_poly.pdbx_strand_id
1 'polypeptide(L)'
;MKDLTKELLEILKRIDAGVASEDDLRQYHQWCEMQQNHNRSDSLAALDPIQKDRLLEVIAGKTFKKKRSITSIRAVATLAASLLCVIAAGLWLYQRNSTLSDHNLAITHMKMPSVQKGTILVMDNGDQIDLEKQGQGLIAGGTDSEISKSNDSSLVYSNRLNAASNIPVFNTLMTARGHQYQLTLADGSKVWLNASSSLRFPVNFAGQKQRKVILEGEAYFEVAKNPEVPFVVVTDKQEIKVLGTHFNVKSDQNASSSMTTLLEGSVMVNNSVKLVPGEQLVASSSGLSKRRVNVEDVIAWKKRFFQF
;
A
#
# COMPACT_ATOMS: atom_id res chain seq x y z
N MET A 1 -12.88 60.44 -54.96
CA MET A 1 -12.31 59.09 -54.67
C MET A 1 -10.83 59.09 -54.26
N LYS A 2 -10.02 60.15 -54.48
CA LYS A 2 -8.60 60.17 -54.07
C LYS A 2 -8.34 60.59 -52.61
N ASP A 3 -9.27 61.30 -51.95
CA ASP A 3 -9.10 61.70 -50.54
C ASP A 3 -9.44 60.56 -49.55
N LEU A 4 -10.49 59.79 -49.84
CA LEU A 4 -10.96 58.71 -48.96
C LEU A 4 -9.92 57.61 -48.73
N THR A 5 -9.01 57.39 -49.68
CA THR A 5 -7.97 56.36 -49.57
C THR A 5 -6.77 56.77 -48.73
N LYS A 6 -6.50 58.07 -48.57
CA LYS A 6 -5.41 58.55 -47.69
C LYS A 6 -5.82 58.49 -46.22
N GLU A 7 -7.06 58.87 -45.93
CA GLU A 7 -7.62 58.90 -44.58
C GLU A 7 -7.73 57.48 -43.99
N LEU A 8 -8.19 56.50 -44.79
CA LEU A 8 -8.22 55.09 -44.40
C LEU A 8 -6.80 54.52 -44.12
N LEU A 9 -5.80 54.98 -44.86
CA LEU A 9 -4.42 54.52 -44.71
C LEU A 9 -3.79 55.05 -43.41
N GLU A 10 -4.17 56.24 -42.96
CA GLU A 10 -3.80 56.73 -41.64
C GLU A 10 -4.50 55.97 -40.52
N ILE A 11 -5.79 55.67 -40.67
CA ILE A 11 -6.54 54.85 -39.70
C ILE A 11 -5.86 53.49 -39.52
N LEU A 12 -5.48 52.82 -40.62
CA LEU A 12 -4.78 51.54 -40.57
C LEU A 12 -3.42 51.62 -39.87
N LYS A 13 -2.66 52.70 -40.06
CA LYS A 13 -1.38 52.92 -39.36
C LYS A 13 -1.58 53.09 -37.85
N ARG A 14 -2.65 53.78 -37.43
CA ARG A 14 -2.96 53.97 -36.00
C ARG A 14 -3.43 52.66 -35.35
N ILE A 15 -4.16 51.82 -36.09
CA ILE A 15 -4.56 50.48 -35.64
C ILE A 15 -3.34 49.57 -35.45
N ASP A 16 -2.43 49.53 -36.42
CA ASP A 16 -1.20 48.71 -36.33
C ASP A 16 -0.28 49.17 -35.19
N ALA A 17 -0.24 50.47 -34.91
CA ALA A 17 0.49 51.05 -33.78
C ALA A 17 -0.20 50.88 -32.40
N GLY A 18 -1.42 50.31 -32.35
CA GLY A 18 -2.15 50.05 -31.11
C GLY A 18 -2.70 51.31 -30.41
N VAL A 19 -2.79 52.43 -31.11
CA VAL A 19 -3.24 53.75 -30.56
C VAL A 19 -4.53 54.25 -31.22
N ALA A 20 -5.25 53.39 -31.95
CA ALA A 20 -6.51 53.75 -32.61
C ALA A 20 -7.62 54.07 -31.59
N SER A 21 -8.40 55.11 -31.89
CA SER A 21 -9.58 55.47 -31.11
C SER A 21 -10.79 54.59 -31.46
N GLU A 22 -11.84 54.60 -30.63
CA GLU A 22 -13.09 53.89 -30.96
C GLU A 22 -13.71 54.38 -32.28
N ASP A 23 -13.53 55.66 -32.62
CA ASP A 23 -14.09 56.23 -33.84
C ASP A 23 -13.32 55.74 -35.09
N ASP A 24 -11.99 55.59 -34.98
CA ASP A 24 -11.15 55.01 -36.03
C ASP A 24 -11.57 53.56 -36.35
N LEU A 25 -11.89 52.76 -35.32
CA LEU A 25 -12.36 51.38 -35.48
C LEU A 25 -13.75 51.32 -36.14
N ARG A 26 -14.66 52.22 -35.78
CA ARG A 26 -16.01 52.29 -36.39
C ARG A 26 -15.93 52.62 -37.88
N GLN A 27 -15.11 53.60 -38.25
CA GLN A 27 -14.91 53.97 -39.67
C GLN A 27 -14.31 52.83 -40.49
N TYR A 28 -13.34 52.09 -39.91
CA TYR A 28 -12.78 50.89 -40.55
C TYR A 28 -13.83 49.79 -40.76
N HIS A 29 -14.65 49.50 -39.75
CA HIS A 29 -15.71 48.50 -39.86
C HIS A 29 -16.79 48.89 -40.88
N GLN A 30 -17.20 50.16 -40.89
CA GLN A 30 -18.17 50.67 -41.86
C GLN A 30 -17.65 50.58 -43.30
N TRP A 31 -16.36 50.85 -43.52
CA TRP A 31 -15.74 50.67 -44.83
C TRP A 31 -15.70 49.21 -45.27
N CYS A 32 -15.38 48.28 -44.37
CA CYS A 32 -15.40 46.84 -44.63
C CYS A 32 -16.80 46.34 -45.03
N GLU A 33 -17.84 46.79 -44.33
CA GLU A 33 -19.23 46.44 -44.67
C GLU A 33 -19.66 47.01 -46.03
N MET A 34 -19.23 48.24 -46.34
CA MET A 34 -19.52 48.87 -47.63
C MET A 34 -18.86 48.13 -48.81
N GLN A 35 -17.66 47.59 -48.62
CA GLN A 35 -16.98 46.72 -49.59
C GLN A 35 -17.64 45.34 -49.70
N GLN A 36 -18.12 44.78 -48.59
CA GLN A 36 -18.84 43.51 -48.59
C GLN A 36 -20.19 43.60 -49.33
N ASN A 37 -20.86 44.75 -49.26
CA ASN A 37 -22.12 44.99 -49.97
C ASN A 37 -21.95 45.28 -51.46
N HIS A 38 -20.78 45.75 -51.91
CA HIS A 38 -20.54 46.02 -53.34
C HIS A 38 -20.24 44.75 -54.16
N ASN A 39 -19.98 43.62 -53.50
CA ASN A 39 -19.57 42.36 -54.14
C ASN A 39 -20.68 41.29 -54.20
N ARG A 40 -21.96 41.68 -53.98
CA ARG A 40 -23.08 40.71 -53.81
C ARG A 40 -24.18 40.78 -54.87
N SER A 41 -24.05 41.59 -55.92
CA SER A 41 -24.97 41.57 -57.06
C SER A 41 -24.19 41.67 -58.36
N ASP A 42 -24.40 40.68 -59.26
CA ASP A 42 -24.12 40.71 -60.71
C ASP A 42 -22.98 39.87 -61.32
N SER A 43 -22.45 38.81 -60.71
CA SER A 43 -21.50 37.95 -61.47
C SER A 43 -21.35 36.49 -61.05
N LEU A 44 -22.45 35.73 -60.94
CA LEU A 44 -22.39 34.25 -60.77
C LEU A 44 -23.17 33.44 -61.81
N ALA A 45 -23.74 34.06 -62.85
CA ALA A 45 -24.54 33.37 -63.86
C ALA A 45 -23.99 33.40 -65.30
N ALA A 46 -22.81 33.99 -65.56
CA ALA A 46 -22.30 34.15 -66.92
C ALA A 46 -20.78 33.92 -67.06
N LEU A 47 -20.29 32.73 -66.68
CA LEU A 47 -18.90 32.34 -66.98
C LEU A 47 -18.89 30.97 -67.67
N ASP A 48 -18.24 30.91 -68.83
CA ASP A 48 -18.08 29.71 -69.63
C ASP A 48 -17.34 28.59 -68.87
N PRO A 49 -17.64 27.30 -69.12
CA PRO A 49 -17.06 26.16 -68.40
C PRO A 49 -15.52 26.16 -68.36
N ILE A 50 -14.88 26.67 -69.41
CA ILE A 50 -13.42 26.72 -69.58
C ILE A 50 -12.76 27.76 -68.66
N GLN A 51 -13.48 28.80 -68.24
CA GLN A 51 -12.97 29.80 -67.28
C GLN A 51 -13.13 29.34 -65.83
N LYS A 52 -14.10 28.48 -65.56
CA LYS A 52 -14.33 27.89 -64.22
C LYS A 52 -13.21 26.94 -63.82
N ASP A 53 -12.72 26.12 -64.76
CA ASP A 53 -11.61 25.19 -64.49
C ASP A 53 -10.27 25.93 -64.28
N ARG A 54 -10.02 27.02 -65.03
CA ARG A 54 -8.83 27.86 -64.78
C ARG A 54 -8.89 28.62 -63.45
N LEU A 55 -10.08 29.02 -63.00
CA LEU A 55 -10.26 29.62 -61.66
C LEU A 55 -10.06 28.59 -60.55
N LEU A 56 -10.52 27.35 -60.73
CA LEU A 56 -10.28 26.25 -59.78
C LEU A 56 -8.79 25.87 -59.72
N GLU A 57 -8.07 25.93 -60.84
CA GLU A 57 -6.61 25.69 -60.87
C GLU A 57 -5.82 26.79 -60.15
N VAL A 58 -6.24 28.07 -60.26
CA VAL A 58 -5.61 29.19 -59.55
C VAL A 58 -5.94 29.18 -58.05
N ILE A 59 -7.15 28.77 -57.65
CA ILE A 59 -7.54 28.61 -56.24
C ILE A 59 -6.86 27.38 -55.61
N ALA A 60 -6.77 26.26 -56.34
CA ALA A 60 -6.04 25.06 -55.92
C ALA A 60 -4.52 25.32 -55.83
N GLY A 61 -3.96 26.08 -56.78
CA GLY A 61 -2.55 26.48 -56.83
C GLY A 61 -2.16 27.57 -55.82
N LYS A 62 -3.13 28.28 -55.22
CA LYS A 62 -2.92 29.27 -54.15
C LYS A 62 -3.53 28.86 -52.82
N THR A 63 -3.52 27.56 -52.52
CA THR A 63 -3.56 27.14 -51.12
C THR A 63 -2.27 27.61 -50.45
N PHE A 64 -2.33 28.76 -49.77
CA PHE A 64 -1.33 29.11 -48.77
C PHE A 64 -1.30 27.95 -47.77
N LYS A 65 -0.36 27.02 -47.95
CA LYS A 65 0.05 26.13 -46.87
C LYS A 65 0.55 27.05 -45.78
N LYS A 66 -0.32 27.38 -44.81
CA LYS A 66 0.09 27.96 -43.54
C LYS A 66 1.15 26.99 -43.03
N LYS A 67 2.42 27.38 -43.14
CA LYS A 67 3.56 26.66 -42.62
C LYS A 67 3.33 26.61 -41.12
N ARG A 68 2.59 25.60 -40.64
CA ARG A 68 2.50 25.30 -39.21
C ARG A 68 3.95 25.12 -38.82
N SER A 69 4.49 26.07 -38.07
CA SER A 69 5.89 26.02 -37.71
C SER A 69 6.13 24.67 -37.04
N ILE A 70 7.02 23.87 -37.61
CA ILE A 70 7.49 22.63 -37.02
C ILE A 70 8.04 22.86 -35.60
N THR A 71 8.42 24.09 -35.23
CA THR A 71 8.74 24.43 -33.83
C THR A 71 7.53 24.45 -32.91
N SER A 72 6.33 24.85 -33.38
CA SER A 72 5.10 24.84 -32.57
C SER A 72 4.55 23.42 -32.34
N ILE A 73 4.65 22.56 -33.35
CA ILE A 73 4.28 21.14 -33.21
C ILE A 73 5.32 20.41 -32.36
N ARG A 74 6.62 20.69 -32.54
CA ARG A 74 7.68 20.15 -31.67
C ARG A 74 7.53 20.64 -30.24
N ALA A 75 7.19 21.91 -30.00
CA ALA A 75 6.99 22.47 -28.66
C ALA A 75 5.78 21.82 -27.94
N VAL A 76 4.66 21.65 -28.64
CA VAL A 76 3.48 20.95 -28.10
C VAL A 76 3.78 19.45 -27.92
N ALA A 77 4.51 18.83 -28.84
CA ALA A 77 4.94 17.43 -28.71
C ALA A 77 5.93 17.23 -27.55
N THR A 78 6.84 18.18 -27.30
CA THR A 78 7.77 18.11 -26.15
C THR A 78 7.04 18.28 -24.82
N LEU A 79 6.01 19.14 -24.76
CA LEU A 79 5.16 19.31 -23.57
C LEU A 79 4.27 18.07 -23.32
N ALA A 80 3.73 17.46 -24.38
CA ALA A 80 2.95 16.23 -24.26
C ALA A 80 3.84 15.04 -23.85
N ALA A 81 5.05 14.94 -24.41
CA ALA A 81 6.01 13.88 -24.08
C ALA A 81 6.53 13.99 -22.64
N SER A 82 6.79 15.20 -22.13
CA SER A 82 7.20 15.37 -20.74
C SER A 82 6.10 14.99 -19.75
N LEU A 83 4.84 15.33 -20.05
CA LEU A 83 3.69 14.92 -19.24
C LEU A 83 3.52 13.40 -19.24
N LEU A 84 3.68 12.74 -20.39
CA LEU A 84 3.65 11.28 -20.49
C LEU A 84 4.81 10.63 -19.73
N CYS A 85 6.02 11.18 -19.78
CA CYS A 85 7.15 10.69 -19.00
C CYS A 85 6.93 10.85 -17.49
N VAL A 86 6.31 11.94 -17.03
CA VAL A 86 5.97 12.15 -15.61
C VAL A 86 4.85 11.20 -15.17
N ILE A 87 3.83 10.98 -16.00
CA ILE A 87 2.77 10.01 -15.71
C ILE A 87 3.33 8.59 -15.73
N ALA A 88 4.18 8.24 -16.70
CA ALA A 88 4.83 6.95 -16.78
C ALA A 88 5.80 6.73 -15.61
N ALA A 89 6.55 7.75 -15.20
CA ALA A 89 7.41 7.70 -14.01
C ALA A 89 6.57 7.61 -12.73
N GLY A 90 5.44 8.32 -12.64
CA GLY A 90 4.50 8.24 -11.54
C GLY A 90 3.84 6.87 -11.44
N LEU A 91 3.41 6.30 -12.57
CA LEU A 91 2.89 4.94 -12.67
C LEU A 91 3.97 3.89 -12.40
N TRP A 92 5.21 4.12 -12.85
CA TRP A 92 6.34 3.24 -12.58
C TRP A 92 6.75 3.28 -11.11
N LEU A 93 6.75 4.46 -10.46
CA LEU A 93 6.98 4.61 -9.03
C LEU A 93 5.82 4.04 -8.20
N TYR A 94 4.58 4.21 -8.67
CA TYR A 94 3.39 3.60 -8.06
C TYR A 94 3.45 2.08 -8.17
N GLN A 95 3.81 1.57 -9.36
CA GLN A 95 4.01 0.13 -9.59
C GLN A 95 5.19 -0.41 -8.78
N ARG A 96 6.29 0.34 -8.66
CA ARG A 96 7.47 0.00 -7.84
C ARG A 96 7.17 0.01 -6.35
N ASN A 97 6.25 0.85 -5.89
CA ASN A 97 5.75 0.79 -4.51
C ASN A 97 4.74 -0.36 -4.28
N SER A 98 4.08 -0.85 -5.35
CA SER A 98 3.20 -2.04 -5.28
C SER A 98 3.91 -3.37 -5.58
N THR A 99 5.19 -3.33 -5.95
CA THR A 99 6.06 -4.52 -6.07
C THR A 99 7.25 -4.39 -5.12
N LEU A 100 6.96 -4.20 -3.83
CA LEU A 100 7.76 -4.88 -2.84
C LEU A 100 7.47 -6.36 -3.04
N SER A 101 8.21 -6.98 -3.96
CA SER A 101 8.46 -8.42 -3.94
C SER A 101 8.95 -8.71 -2.53
N ASP A 102 8.02 -9.18 -1.71
CA ASP A 102 8.33 -9.91 -0.51
C ASP A 102 9.48 -10.84 -0.90
N HIS A 103 10.62 -10.70 -0.22
CA HIS A 103 11.39 -11.88 0.09
C HIS A 103 10.51 -12.73 1.01
N ASN A 104 9.46 -13.32 0.42
CA ASN A 104 8.92 -14.58 0.83
C ASN A 104 10.08 -15.54 0.62
N LEU A 105 10.97 -15.58 1.62
CA LEU A 105 11.42 -16.88 2.10
C LEU A 105 10.13 -17.68 2.13
N ALA A 106 10.00 -18.61 1.18
CA ALA A 106 8.92 -19.55 1.22
C ALA A 106 8.95 -20.13 2.63
N ILE A 107 8.04 -19.68 3.50
CA ILE A 107 7.75 -20.36 4.76
C ILE A 107 6.91 -21.56 4.32
N THR A 108 7.60 -22.44 3.59
CA THR A 108 7.18 -23.77 3.21
C THR A 108 6.94 -24.47 4.51
N HIS A 109 5.66 -24.71 4.85
CA HIS A 109 5.16 -25.77 5.71
C HIS A 109 6.21 -26.38 6.65
N MET A 110 6.81 -25.56 7.52
CA MET A 110 7.78 -26.08 8.47
C MET A 110 6.92 -26.64 9.58
N LYS A 111 6.63 -27.93 9.49
CA LYS A 111 5.88 -28.65 10.52
C LYS A 111 6.61 -28.43 11.84
N MET A 112 6.05 -27.58 12.69
CA MET A 112 6.63 -27.35 14.00
C MET A 112 6.52 -28.68 14.75
N PRO A 113 7.58 -29.10 15.46
CA PRO A 113 7.46 -30.27 16.31
C PRO A 113 6.30 -30.04 17.30
N SER A 114 5.60 -31.12 17.66
CA SER A 114 4.58 -31.09 18.72
C SER A 114 5.16 -31.77 19.95
N VAL A 115 4.86 -31.24 21.13
CA VAL A 115 5.30 -31.83 22.40
C VAL A 115 4.16 -32.61 23.04
N GLN A 116 4.49 -33.81 23.56
CA GLN A 116 3.51 -34.69 24.20
C GLN A 116 3.25 -34.32 25.66
N LYS A 117 4.23 -33.72 26.37
CA LYS A 117 4.13 -33.37 27.78
C LYS A 117 4.84 -32.04 28.11
N GLY A 118 4.20 -31.26 28.97
CA GLY A 118 4.75 -30.05 29.57
C GLY A 118 4.91 -28.87 28.61
N THR A 119 5.78 -27.93 28.99
CA THR A 119 6.16 -26.77 28.16
C THR A 119 7.64 -26.82 27.85
N ILE A 120 7.99 -26.80 26.56
CA ILE A 120 9.36 -26.91 26.08
C ILE A 120 9.77 -25.64 25.34
N LEU A 121 10.95 -25.12 25.67
CA LEU A 121 11.64 -24.11 24.89
C LEU A 121 12.71 -24.78 24.04
N VAL A 122 12.62 -24.62 22.73
CA VAL A 122 13.65 -25.04 21.76
C VAL A 122 14.48 -23.82 21.39
N MET A 123 15.78 -23.88 21.66
CA MET A 123 16.75 -22.84 21.36
C MET A 123 17.19 -22.94 19.88
N ASP A 124 17.86 -21.90 19.39
CA ASP A 124 18.35 -21.82 18.00
C ASP A 124 19.37 -22.91 17.63
N ASN A 125 20.15 -23.35 18.62
CA ASN A 125 21.10 -24.46 18.49
C ASN A 125 20.42 -25.85 18.53
N GLY A 126 19.10 -25.91 18.74
CA GLY A 126 18.32 -27.15 18.85
C GLY A 126 18.18 -27.71 20.27
N ASP A 127 18.79 -27.07 21.28
CA ASP A 127 18.65 -27.49 22.67
C ASP A 127 17.20 -27.37 23.13
N GLN A 128 16.73 -28.37 23.87
CA GLN A 128 15.38 -28.42 24.40
C GLN A 128 15.39 -28.28 25.91
N ILE A 129 14.73 -27.24 26.40
CA ILE A 129 14.62 -26.93 27.83
C ILE A 129 13.19 -27.20 28.27
N ASP A 130 13.06 -28.17 29.18
CA ASP A 130 11.81 -28.46 29.87
C ASP A 130 11.58 -27.43 30.98
N LEU A 131 10.67 -26.48 30.73
CA LEU A 131 10.43 -25.33 31.61
C LEU A 131 9.77 -25.73 32.92
N GLU A 132 9.16 -26.91 33.03
CA GLU A 132 8.58 -27.40 34.28
C GLU A 132 9.65 -27.89 35.25
N LYS A 133 10.76 -28.39 34.73
CA LYS A 133 11.91 -28.82 35.52
C LYS A 133 12.83 -27.67 35.92
N GLN A 134 12.67 -26.49 35.32
CA GLN A 134 13.46 -25.32 35.68
C GLN A 134 12.88 -24.60 36.89
N GLY A 135 13.76 -24.17 37.79
CA GLY A 135 13.42 -23.21 38.85
C GLY A 135 13.12 -21.83 38.28
N GLN A 136 12.60 -20.94 39.12
CA GLN A 136 12.45 -19.53 38.77
C GLN A 136 13.83 -18.87 38.64
N GLY A 137 13.94 -17.87 37.77
CA GLY A 137 15.17 -17.12 37.53
C GLY A 137 15.75 -17.31 36.13
N LEU A 138 17.05 -17.05 36.00
CA LEU A 138 17.75 -17.09 34.72
C LEU A 138 17.84 -18.52 34.17
N ILE A 139 17.36 -18.73 32.95
CA ILE A 139 17.49 -20.00 32.21
C ILE A 139 18.71 -19.96 31.30
N ALA A 140 18.84 -18.89 30.53
CA ALA A 140 19.92 -18.71 29.57
C ALA A 140 20.18 -17.23 29.34
N GLY A 141 21.43 -16.86 29.06
CA GLY A 141 21.83 -15.50 28.72
C GLY A 141 22.90 -15.51 27.65
N GLY A 142 22.61 -14.85 26.52
CA GLY A 142 23.55 -14.65 25.43
C GLY A 142 24.00 -13.19 25.30
N THR A 143 24.71 -12.88 24.22
CA THR A 143 25.05 -11.50 23.83
C THR A 143 23.80 -10.69 23.48
N ASP A 144 22.80 -11.34 22.89
CA ASP A 144 21.68 -10.67 22.25
C ASP A 144 20.40 -10.63 23.10
N SER A 145 20.23 -11.55 24.05
CA SER A 145 19.02 -11.63 24.89
C SER A 145 19.26 -12.42 26.17
N GLU A 146 18.50 -12.06 27.19
CA GLU A 146 18.43 -12.76 28.47
C GLU A 146 17.05 -13.44 28.61
N ILE A 147 17.06 -14.71 29.00
CA ILE A 147 15.89 -15.58 29.08
C ILE A 147 15.70 -15.97 30.54
N SER A 148 14.59 -15.56 31.14
CA SER A 148 14.28 -15.86 32.54
C SER A 148 12.88 -16.44 32.69
N LYS A 149 12.74 -17.39 33.61
CA LYS A 149 11.45 -17.89 34.07
C LYS A 149 10.97 -17.00 35.22
N SER A 150 9.91 -16.24 34.98
CA SER A 150 9.33 -15.34 35.98
C SER A 150 8.51 -16.11 37.03
N ASN A 151 7.77 -17.13 36.59
CA ASN A 151 7.01 -18.04 37.45
C ASN A 151 6.79 -19.36 36.71
N ASP A 152 6.04 -20.30 37.29
CA ASP A 152 5.80 -21.64 36.72
C ASP A 152 5.16 -21.64 35.32
N SER A 153 4.53 -20.53 34.94
CA SER A 153 3.79 -20.37 33.69
C SER A 153 4.23 -19.18 32.85
N SER A 154 5.38 -18.56 33.15
CA SER A 154 5.82 -17.36 32.44
C SER A 154 7.32 -17.30 32.15
N LEU A 155 7.65 -17.00 30.88
CA LEU A 155 8.99 -16.83 30.34
C LEU A 155 9.15 -15.39 29.84
N VAL A 156 10.28 -14.77 30.13
CA VAL A 156 10.57 -13.37 29.79
C VAL A 156 11.87 -13.31 29.02
N TYR A 157 11.80 -12.70 27.83
CA TYR A 157 12.95 -12.28 27.03
C TYR A 157 13.21 -10.80 27.28
N SER A 158 14.42 -10.48 27.70
CA SER A 158 14.88 -9.09 27.85
C SER A 158 16.01 -8.82 26.87
N ASN A 159 15.93 -7.68 26.18
CA ASN A 159 16.97 -7.26 25.25
C ASN A 159 18.22 -6.83 26.02
N ARG A 160 19.40 -7.19 25.52
CA ARG A 160 20.68 -6.63 26.01
C ARG A 160 21.14 -5.56 25.02
N LEU A 161 21.59 -4.42 25.53
CA LEU A 161 21.79 -3.16 24.78
C LEU A 161 22.76 -3.22 23.58
N ASN A 162 23.42 -4.35 23.31
CA ASN A 162 24.46 -4.51 22.30
C ASN A 162 24.18 -5.66 21.30
N ALA A 163 22.92 -5.92 20.95
CA ALA A 163 22.58 -6.85 19.87
C ALA A 163 23.02 -6.26 18.51
N ALA A 164 24.26 -6.58 18.09
CA ALA A 164 24.90 -6.06 16.88
C ALA A 164 24.63 -6.91 15.62
N SER A 165 24.00 -8.08 15.76
CA SER A 165 23.73 -8.98 14.64
C SER A 165 22.41 -8.66 13.95
N ASN A 166 22.46 -8.36 12.66
CA ASN A 166 21.28 -8.23 11.80
C ASN A 166 20.62 -9.58 11.46
N ILE A 167 21.23 -10.70 11.83
CA ILE A 167 20.71 -12.04 11.56
C ILE A 167 19.76 -12.43 12.71
N PRO A 168 18.46 -12.63 12.45
CA PRO A 168 17.51 -13.01 13.48
C PRO A 168 17.77 -14.45 13.94
N VAL A 169 18.12 -14.61 15.21
CA VAL A 169 18.20 -15.89 15.91
C VAL A 169 16.80 -16.24 16.43
N PHE A 170 16.32 -17.46 16.18
CA PHE A 170 14.95 -17.88 16.51
C PHE A 170 14.92 -18.95 17.58
N ASN A 171 14.00 -18.77 18.52
CA ASN A 171 13.60 -19.80 19.48
C ASN A 171 12.14 -20.21 19.24
N THR A 172 11.77 -21.39 19.74
CA THR A 172 10.41 -21.91 19.64
C THR A 172 9.89 -22.32 21.01
N LEU A 173 8.77 -21.75 21.44
CA LEU A 173 8.06 -22.14 22.65
C LEU A 173 6.91 -23.07 22.28
N MET A 174 6.81 -24.22 22.95
CA MET A 174 5.84 -25.27 22.67
C MET A 174 5.10 -25.68 23.93
N THR A 175 3.78 -25.80 23.83
CA THR A 175 2.90 -26.21 24.93
C THR A 175 2.22 -27.53 24.59
N ALA A 176 2.26 -28.50 25.51
CA ALA A 176 1.52 -29.76 25.36
C ALA A 176 0.02 -29.56 25.62
N ARG A 177 -0.76 -30.63 25.41
CA ARG A 177 -2.16 -30.69 25.86
C ARG A 177 -2.25 -30.38 27.35
N GLY A 178 -3.24 -29.57 27.73
CA GLY A 178 -3.48 -29.17 29.13
C GLY A 178 -2.52 -28.11 29.69
N HIS A 179 -1.54 -27.66 28.91
CA HIS A 179 -0.57 -26.66 29.35
C HIS A 179 -0.83 -25.33 28.65
N GLN A 180 -0.70 -24.24 29.40
CA GLN A 180 -0.78 -22.88 28.89
C GLN A 180 0.43 -22.13 29.41
N TYR A 181 0.94 -21.20 28.61
CA TYR A 181 2.17 -20.50 28.96
C TYR A 181 2.17 -19.06 28.47
N GLN A 182 2.68 -18.15 29.29
CA GLN A 182 2.82 -16.75 28.95
C GLN A 182 4.28 -16.43 28.58
N LEU A 183 4.48 -15.89 27.38
CA LEU A 183 5.74 -15.38 26.90
C LEU A 183 5.72 -13.84 26.89
N THR A 184 6.75 -13.21 27.45
CA THR A 184 7.04 -11.79 27.21
C THR A 184 8.21 -11.72 26.24
N LEU A 185 7.98 -11.13 25.06
CA LEU A 185 8.96 -10.93 24.01
C LEU A 185 9.89 -9.75 24.33
N ALA A 186 11.04 -9.68 23.65
CA ALA A 186 12.05 -8.65 23.89
C ALA A 186 11.60 -7.21 23.57
N ASP A 187 10.51 -7.02 22.83
CA ASP A 187 9.87 -5.72 22.58
C ASP A 187 8.81 -5.35 23.64
N GLY A 188 8.62 -6.19 24.66
CA GLY A 188 7.61 -6.03 25.71
C GLY A 188 6.22 -6.55 25.34
N SER A 189 6.02 -7.08 24.13
CA SER A 189 4.76 -7.73 23.74
C SER A 189 4.55 -9.00 24.56
N LYS A 190 3.31 -9.26 24.98
CA LYS A 190 2.94 -10.45 25.76
C LYS A 190 2.10 -11.39 24.92
N VAL A 191 2.41 -12.68 25.00
CA VAL A 191 1.73 -13.73 24.24
C VAL A 191 1.34 -14.84 25.20
N TRP A 192 0.08 -15.23 25.22
CA TRP A 192 -0.40 -16.42 25.91
C TRP A 192 -0.59 -17.50 24.87
N LEU A 193 0.07 -18.63 25.04
CA LEU A 193 -0.12 -19.82 24.23
C LEU A 193 -1.14 -20.72 24.93
N ASN A 194 -2.16 -21.15 24.19
CA ASN A 194 -3.11 -22.15 24.64
C ASN A 194 -2.52 -23.56 24.49
N ALA A 195 -3.20 -24.57 25.02
CA ALA A 195 -2.78 -25.97 24.90
C ALA A 195 -2.54 -26.41 23.46
N SER A 196 -1.51 -27.24 23.26
CA SER A 196 -1.12 -27.77 21.94
C SER A 196 -0.72 -26.70 20.92
N SER A 197 -0.14 -25.60 21.40
CA SER A 197 0.30 -24.48 20.55
C SER A 197 1.80 -24.36 20.54
N SER A 198 2.32 -23.79 19.45
CA SER A 198 3.73 -23.47 19.30
C SER A 198 3.92 -22.09 18.68
N LEU A 199 4.90 -21.36 19.19
CA LEU A 199 5.25 -20.03 18.70
C LEU A 199 6.75 -19.99 18.44
N ARG A 200 7.14 -19.72 17.20
CA ARG A 200 8.53 -19.45 16.81
C ARG A 200 8.72 -17.95 16.66
N PHE A 201 9.72 -17.42 17.33
CA PHE A 201 9.94 -15.98 17.44
C PHE A 201 11.43 -15.68 17.51
N PRO A 202 11.87 -14.50 17.01
CA PRO A 202 13.25 -14.11 17.14
C PRO A 202 13.53 -13.68 18.59
N VAL A 203 14.75 -13.93 19.07
CA VAL A 203 15.17 -13.58 20.43
C VAL A 203 15.15 -12.06 20.67
N ASN A 204 15.40 -11.28 19.60
CA ASN A 204 15.25 -9.82 19.58
C ASN A 204 14.69 -9.36 18.21
N PHE A 205 14.23 -8.11 18.16
CA PHE A 205 13.73 -7.49 16.92
C PHE A 205 14.61 -6.34 16.43
N ALA A 206 15.83 -6.19 16.96
CA ALA A 206 16.71 -5.07 16.63
C ALA A 206 17.14 -5.12 15.14
N GLY A 207 17.13 -3.96 14.48
CA GLY A 207 17.48 -3.85 13.05
C GLY A 207 16.47 -4.47 12.08
N GLN A 208 15.40 -5.11 12.57
CA GLN A 208 14.39 -5.76 11.72
C GLN A 208 13.35 -4.75 11.22
N LYS A 209 12.93 -4.90 9.96
CA LYS A 209 11.84 -4.10 9.38
C LYS A 209 10.46 -4.43 9.95
N GLN A 210 10.34 -5.57 10.64
CA GLN A 210 9.10 -6.08 11.21
C GLN A 210 9.39 -7.00 12.40
N ARG A 211 8.46 -7.03 13.35
CA ARG A 211 8.44 -7.96 14.48
C ARG A 211 7.66 -9.21 14.09
N LYS A 212 8.30 -10.15 13.39
CA LYS A 212 7.64 -11.33 12.81
C LYS A 212 7.72 -12.54 13.75
N VAL A 213 6.59 -13.21 13.98
CA VAL A 213 6.47 -14.48 14.70
C VAL A 213 5.64 -15.48 13.88
N ILE A 214 5.87 -16.78 14.09
CA ILE A 214 5.16 -17.86 13.42
C ILE A 214 4.38 -18.64 14.47
N LEU A 215 3.07 -18.80 14.27
CA LEU A 215 2.16 -19.44 15.20
C LEU A 215 1.53 -20.69 14.58
N GLU A 216 1.47 -21.75 15.38
CA GLU A 216 0.61 -22.91 15.18
C GLU A 216 -0.18 -23.17 16.47
N GLY A 217 -1.48 -23.48 16.34
CA GLY A 217 -2.39 -23.62 17.48
C GLY A 217 -3.12 -22.32 17.81
N GLU A 218 -3.34 -22.05 19.08
CA GLU A 218 -4.08 -20.87 19.55
C GLU A 218 -3.24 -20.00 20.48
N ALA A 219 -3.23 -18.69 20.20
CA ALA A 219 -2.56 -17.73 21.05
C ALA A 219 -3.30 -16.38 21.10
N TYR A 220 -3.20 -15.76 22.28
CA TYR A 220 -3.68 -14.42 22.53
C TYR A 220 -2.49 -13.46 22.65
N PHE A 221 -2.57 -12.33 21.96
CA PHE A 221 -1.49 -11.36 21.84
C PHE A 221 -1.90 -10.00 22.43
N GLU A 222 -1.02 -9.46 23.26
CA GLU A 222 -1.01 -8.05 23.68
C GLU A 222 0.25 -7.42 23.11
N VAL A 223 0.13 -6.81 21.93
CA VAL A 223 1.28 -6.29 21.19
C VAL A 223 1.63 -4.89 21.67
N ALA A 224 2.90 -4.68 22.04
CA ALA A 224 3.43 -3.37 22.39
C ALA A 224 3.32 -2.40 21.20
N LYS A 225 2.87 -1.18 21.47
CA LYS A 225 2.61 -0.17 20.44
C LYS A 225 3.94 0.31 19.84
N ASN A 226 4.10 0.08 18.54
CA ASN A 226 5.20 0.61 17.74
C ASN A 226 4.68 0.89 16.31
N PRO A 227 4.40 2.16 15.96
CA PRO A 227 3.90 2.54 14.64
C PRO A 227 4.92 2.38 13.50
N GLU A 228 6.22 2.38 13.81
CA GLU A 228 7.29 2.35 12.81
C GLU A 228 7.64 0.93 12.38
N VAL A 229 7.57 -0.02 13.33
CA VAL A 229 7.92 -1.43 13.10
C VAL A 229 6.70 -2.32 13.37
N PRO A 230 6.00 -2.78 12.31
CA PRO A 230 4.79 -3.60 12.48
C PRO A 230 5.11 -4.95 13.11
N PHE A 231 4.14 -5.46 13.87
CA PHE A 231 4.16 -6.83 14.38
C PHE A 231 3.37 -7.72 13.43
N VAL A 232 3.96 -8.86 13.06
CA VAL A 232 3.42 -9.77 12.05
C VAL A 232 3.33 -11.17 12.62
N VAL A 233 2.12 -11.72 12.72
CA VAL A 233 1.87 -13.12 13.06
C VAL A 233 1.61 -13.87 11.76
N VAL A 234 2.39 -14.90 11.50
CA VAL A 234 2.22 -15.79 10.34
C VAL A 234 1.67 -17.13 10.84
N THR A 235 0.60 -17.59 10.21
CA THR A 235 0.07 -18.95 10.36
C THR A 235 0.10 -19.68 9.02
N ASP A 236 -0.41 -20.91 8.98
CA ASP A 236 -0.58 -21.69 7.76
C ASP A 236 -1.53 -21.02 6.72
N LYS A 237 -2.52 -20.26 7.20
CA LYS A 237 -3.60 -19.69 6.37
C LYS A 237 -3.65 -18.15 6.38
N GLN A 238 -2.95 -17.49 7.29
CA GLN A 238 -3.08 -16.06 7.53
C GLN A 238 -1.75 -15.36 7.79
N GLU A 239 -1.59 -14.16 7.26
CA GLU A 239 -0.62 -13.16 7.72
C GLU A 239 -1.37 -12.01 8.40
N ILE A 240 -1.11 -11.80 9.68
CA ILE A 240 -1.79 -10.81 10.51
C ILE A 240 -0.80 -9.70 10.87
N LYS A 241 -1.10 -8.46 10.48
CA LYS A 241 -0.26 -7.27 10.70
C LYS A 241 -0.96 -6.29 11.66
N VAL A 242 -0.22 -5.88 12.69
CA VAL A 242 -0.70 -4.95 13.72
C VAL A 242 0.41 -3.96 14.13
N LEU A 243 0.02 -2.85 14.77
CA LEU A 243 0.96 -1.84 15.29
C LEU A 243 0.94 -1.72 16.82
N GLY A 244 0.00 -2.37 17.50
CA GLY A 244 -0.23 -2.26 18.94
C GLY A 244 -1.69 -2.56 19.24
N THR A 245 -2.00 -3.80 19.59
CA THR A 245 -3.34 -4.38 19.41
C THR A 245 -3.51 -5.60 20.32
N HIS A 246 -4.73 -5.80 20.80
CA HIS A 246 -5.13 -6.98 21.57
C HIS A 246 -5.98 -7.88 20.66
N PHE A 247 -5.52 -9.09 20.39
CA PHE A 247 -6.20 -10.01 19.45
C PHE A 247 -5.91 -11.47 19.77
N ASN A 248 -6.81 -12.35 19.35
CA ASN A 248 -6.67 -13.81 19.45
C ASN A 248 -6.53 -14.42 18.06
N VAL A 249 -5.64 -15.39 17.90
CA VAL A 249 -5.49 -16.18 16.67
C VAL A 249 -5.62 -17.65 17.02
N LYS A 250 -6.43 -18.38 16.26
CA LYS A 250 -6.59 -19.83 16.34
C LYS A 250 -6.36 -20.44 14.97
N SER A 251 -5.28 -21.20 14.82
CA SER A 251 -4.81 -21.80 13.57
C SER A 251 -4.20 -23.18 13.84
N ASP A 252 -5.05 -24.18 14.05
CA ASP A 252 -4.62 -25.57 14.18
C ASP A 252 -4.33 -26.16 12.79
N GLN A 253 -3.20 -26.89 12.62
CA GLN A 253 -2.84 -27.51 11.33
C GLN A 253 -3.96 -28.41 10.76
N ASN A 254 -4.65 -29.14 11.64
CA ASN A 254 -5.72 -30.07 11.24
C ASN A 254 -7.09 -29.39 11.10
N ALA A 255 -7.22 -28.11 11.46
CA ALA A 255 -8.46 -27.38 11.31
C ALA A 255 -8.64 -26.94 9.85
N SER A 256 -9.88 -27.06 9.35
CA SER A 256 -10.28 -26.58 8.03
C SER A 256 -10.26 -25.05 7.90
N SER A 257 -10.13 -24.34 9.02
CA SER A 257 -10.15 -22.88 9.08
C SER A 257 -9.21 -22.32 10.13
N SER A 258 -8.83 -21.06 9.93
CA SER A 258 -8.08 -20.22 10.86
C SER A 258 -8.91 -19.02 11.24
N MET A 259 -8.90 -18.64 12.51
CA MET A 259 -9.70 -17.55 13.04
C MET A 259 -8.81 -16.47 13.66
N THR A 260 -9.06 -15.22 13.29
CA THR A 260 -8.46 -14.05 13.95
C THR A 260 -9.56 -13.18 14.53
N THR A 261 -9.51 -12.90 15.83
CA THR A 261 -10.51 -12.10 16.56
C THR A 261 -9.86 -10.87 17.15
N LEU A 262 -10.42 -9.69 16.87
CA LEU A 262 -9.89 -8.43 17.37
C LEU A 262 -10.63 -7.98 18.65
N LEU A 263 -9.86 -7.70 19.71
CA LEU A 263 -10.38 -7.18 20.97
C LEU A 263 -10.20 -5.66 21.07
N GLU A 264 -9.00 -5.16 20.77
CA GLU A 264 -8.70 -3.72 20.85
C GLU A 264 -7.68 -3.33 19.77
N GLY A 265 -7.84 -2.15 19.18
CA GLY A 265 -6.93 -1.60 18.18
C GLY A 265 -7.41 -1.88 16.75
N SER A 266 -6.48 -2.24 15.87
CA SER A 266 -6.77 -2.50 14.46
C SER A 266 -5.88 -3.61 13.93
N VAL A 267 -6.50 -4.54 13.21
CA VAL A 267 -5.81 -5.68 12.59
C VAL A 267 -5.99 -5.62 11.08
N MET A 268 -4.90 -5.84 10.35
CA MET A 268 -4.94 -6.11 8.92
C MET A 268 -4.56 -7.58 8.68
N VAL A 269 -5.44 -8.34 8.04
CA VAL A 269 -5.20 -9.74 7.68
C VAL A 269 -5.02 -9.88 6.18
N ASN A 270 -4.01 -10.64 5.76
CA ASN A 270 -3.66 -10.93 4.36
C ASN A 270 -3.61 -9.67 3.47
N ASN A 271 -3.14 -8.55 4.04
CA ASN A 271 -3.07 -7.21 3.41
C ASN A 271 -4.38 -6.73 2.73
N SER A 272 -5.53 -7.31 3.08
CA SER A 272 -6.79 -7.11 2.36
C SER A 272 -7.99 -6.88 3.28
N VAL A 273 -8.01 -7.52 4.46
CA VAL A 273 -9.15 -7.44 5.36
C VAL A 273 -8.76 -6.69 6.64
N LYS A 274 -9.47 -5.60 6.91
CA LYS A 274 -9.36 -4.87 8.18
C LYS A 274 -10.46 -5.34 9.14
N LEU A 275 -10.05 -5.61 10.38
CA LEU A 275 -10.97 -5.88 11.49
C LEU A 275 -11.10 -4.66 12.39
N VAL A 276 -12.28 -4.51 12.97
CA VAL A 276 -12.55 -3.61 14.11
C VAL A 276 -12.83 -4.42 15.39
N PRO A 277 -12.67 -3.83 16.59
CA PRO A 277 -12.97 -4.51 17.85
C PRO A 277 -14.32 -5.23 17.86
N GLY A 278 -14.32 -6.50 18.27
CA GLY A 278 -15.49 -7.39 18.29
C GLY A 278 -15.77 -8.14 16.98
N GLU A 279 -14.93 -7.98 15.95
CA GLU A 279 -15.00 -8.79 14.73
C GLU A 279 -14.04 -9.98 14.78
N GLN A 280 -14.48 -11.07 14.15
CA GLN A 280 -13.69 -12.25 13.87
C GLN A 280 -13.66 -12.52 12.36
N LEU A 281 -12.47 -12.72 11.81
CA LEU A 281 -12.25 -13.27 10.49
C LEU A 281 -12.11 -14.79 10.58
N VAL A 282 -12.81 -15.51 9.72
CA VAL A 282 -12.63 -16.95 9.50
C VAL A 282 -12.08 -17.12 8.09
N ALA A 283 -10.87 -17.67 7.98
CA ALA A 283 -10.26 -18.06 6.71
C ALA A 283 -10.31 -19.58 6.56
N SER A 284 -10.99 -20.06 5.52
CA SER A 284 -11.11 -21.48 5.18
C SER A 284 -10.80 -21.69 3.71
N SER A 285 -10.81 -22.95 3.26
CA SER A 285 -10.70 -23.29 1.83
C SER A 285 -11.81 -22.68 0.96
N SER A 286 -12.97 -22.36 1.55
CA SER A 286 -14.09 -21.71 0.86
C SER A 286 -13.96 -20.18 0.77
N GLY A 287 -12.90 -19.60 1.34
CA GLY A 287 -12.62 -18.17 1.30
C GLY A 287 -12.60 -17.51 2.67
N LEU A 288 -12.79 -16.19 2.68
CA LEU A 288 -12.74 -15.34 3.88
C LEU A 288 -14.16 -14.92 4.27
N SER A 289 -14.50 -15.03 5.55
CA SER A 289 -15.77 -14.53 6.08
C SER A 289 -15.57 -13.77 7.39
N LYS A 290 -16.28 -12.65 7.55
CA LYS A 290 -16.27 -11.85 8.78
C LYS A 290 -17.56 -12.04 9.56
N ARG A 291 -17.47 -12.07 10.88
CA ARG A 291 -18.63 -12.08 11.78
C ARG A 291 -18.35 -11.30 13.06
N ARG A 292 -19.42 -10.84 13.71
CA ARG A 292 -19.36 -10.33 15.09
C ARG A 292 -19.33 -11.49 16.06
N VAL A 293 -18.52 -11.36 17.12
CA VAL A 293 -18.44 -12.36 18.19
C VAL A 293 -18.36 -11.66 19.55
N ASN A 294 -18.79 -12.35 20.59
CA ASN A 294 -18.46 -11.95 21.94
C ASN A 294 -16.98 -12.32 22.21
N VAL A 295 -16.15 -11.30 22.42
CA VAL A 295 -14.71 -11.49 22.58
C VAL A 295 -14.35 -12.26 23.85
N GLU A 296 -15.15 -12.12 24.90
CA GLU A 296 -14.91 -12.80 26.18
C GLU A 296 -15.00 -14.31 26.05
N ASP A 297 -15.92 -14.80 25.21
CA ASP A 297 -16.07 -16.24 24.94
C ASP A 297 -14.86 -16.78 24.18
N VAL A 298 -14.31 -15.99 23.25
CA VAL A 298 -13.13 -16.36 22.47
C VAL A 298 -11.89 -16.47 23.35
N ILE A 299 -11.74 -15.60 24.35
CA ILE A 299 -10.57 -15.61 25.26
C ILE A 299 -10.85 -16.27 26.61
N ALA A 300 -11.99 -16.95 26.79
CA ALA A 300 -12.36 -17.59 28.05
C ALA A 300 -11.31 -18.62 28.50
N TRP A 301 -10.65 -19.28 27.53
CA TRP A 301 -9.55 -20.21 27.77
C TRP A 301 -8.36 -19.56 28.49
N LYS A 302 -8.07 -18.27 28.23
CA LYS A 302 -6.98 -17.52 28.89
C LYS A 302 -7.28 -17.34 30.38
N LYS A 303 -8.56 -17.20 30.74
CA LYS A 303 -9.02 -16.99 32.11
C LYS A 303 -9.35 -18.30 32.86
N ARG A 304 -9.09 -19.47 32.26
CA ARG A 304 -9.47 -20.81 32.77
C ARG A 304 -10.97 -21.01 33.01
N PHE A 305 -11.84 -20.18 32.43
CA PHE A 305 -13.28 -20.41 32.47
C PHE A 305 -13.67 -21.27 31.26
N PHE A 306 -13.99 -22.55 31.50
CA PHE A 306 -14.81 -23.29 30.55
C PHE A 306 -16.27 -22.95 30.85
N GLN A 307 -16.94 -22.21 29.97
CA GLN A 307 -18.39 -22.10 29.99
C GLN A 307 -18.96 -23.29 29.19
N PHE A 308 -19.85 -24.05 29.82
CA PHE A 308 -20.61 -25.17 29.24
C PHE A 308 -22.07 -24.77 29.11
#